data_AF-A0A7K4ALS4-F1
#
_entry.id   AF-A0A7K4ALS4-F1
#
_cell.length_a   1.000
_cell.length_b   1.000
_cell.length_c   1.000
_cell.angle_alpha   90.00
_cell.angle_beta   90.00
_cell.angle_gamma   90.00
#
_symmetry.space_group_name_H-M   'P 1'
#
loop_
_entity.id
_entity.type
_entity.pdbx_description
1 polymer ?
#
loop_
_entity_poly.entity_id
_entity_poly.type
_entity_poly.pdbx_seq_one_letter_code
_entity_poly.pdbx_strand_id
1 'polypeptide(L)'
;MNAPWPLLPGSYRLGSMNSPIALAVLGRARFHLPPEHYCILGSLRSANLGIEKIIANVVSNPRIRFLIVCGREEGHLPGDALIALARNGVDKDMRIIGTRAQLPFLSDLTPEAVARFREQVEVIDLVNPKESDGAIDWQDPPFDPGLSRQRELEENVARCERSDPGPYGGRPLRVVLPEPLMRPKDMGMALKDQVDRLSNLMLRMPSEKLSTRAEDILVSSEFQILIDPVDGIVMQVPSLAFYAKMKAYLTGQ
;
A
#
# COMPACT_ATOMS: atom_id res chain seq x y z
N MET A 1 -23.09 -20.66 5.96
CA MET A 1 -23.17 -19.49 6.87
C MET A 1 -22.31 -18.38 6.27
N ASN A 2 -22.89 -17.21 6.00
CA ASN A 2 -22.11 -16.06 5.51
C ASN A 2 -21.10 -15.69 6.59
N ALA A 3 -19.81 -15.71 6.26
CA ALA A 3 -18.78 -15.24 7.17
C ALA A 3 -19.01 -13.74 7.44
N PRO A 4 -18.74 -13.24 8.65
CA PRO A 4 -18.89 -11.83 8.95
C PRO A 4 -17.95 -11.01 8.06
N TRP A 5 -18.49 -9.96 7.46
CA TRP A 5 -17.73 -8.92 6.77
C TRP A 5 -17.57 -7.71 7.71
N PRO A 6 -16.44 -6.99 7.70
CA PRO A 6 -15.23 -7.18 6.88
C PRO A 6 -14.43 -8.43 7.20
N LEU A 7 -13.75 -9.00 6.19
CA LEU A 7 -12.95 -10.21 6.33
C LEU A 7 -11.70 -9.98 7.18
N LEU A 8 -11.07 -8.82 7.02
CA LEU A 8 -9.78 -8.52 7.63
C LEU A 8 -9.91 -7.37 8.63
N PRO A 9 -9.33 -7.52 9.83
CA PRO A 9 -9.33 -6.45 10.81
C PRO A 9 -8.39 -5.32 10.39
N GLY A 10 -8.73 -4.12 10.86
CA GLY A 10 -7.98 -2.90 10.62
C GLY A 10 -8.51 -1.73 11.44
N SER A 11 -7.94 -0.55 11.21
CA SER A 11 -8.41 0.68 11.81
C SER A 11 -9.47 1.30 10.92
N TYR A 12 -10.73 0.92 11.17
CA TYR A 12 -11.89 1.44 10.46
C TYR A 12 -13.13 1.47 11.36
N ARG A 13 -14.14 2.19 10.90
CA ARG A 13 -15.50 2.18 11.44
C ARG A 13 -16.46 1.73 10.36
N LEU A 14 -17.49 1.00 10.75
CA LEU A 14 -18.56 0.59 9.86
C LEU A 14 -19.69 1.62 9.91
N GLY A 15 -20.32 1.84 8.77
CA GLY A 15 -21.53 2.64 8.66
C GLY A 15 -22.69 1.78 8.14
N SER A 16 -23.44 2.32 7.19
CA SER A 16 -24.55 1.63 6.55
C SER A 16 -24.07 0.54 5.58
N MET A 17 -24.46 -0.71 5.84
CA MET A 17 -24.25 -1.83 4.90
C MET A 17 -24.99 -1.66 3.57
N ASN A 18 -25.89 -0.67 3.49
CA ASN A 18 -26.57 -0.30 2.26
C ASN A 18 -25.88 0.84 1.51
N SER A 19 -24.79 1.44 2.01
CA SER A 19 -24.05 2.45 1.25
C SER A 19 -23.09 1.81 0.23
N PRO A 20 -22.95 2.35 -0.99
CA PRO A 20 -21.96 1.88 -1.97
C PRO A 20 -20.54 2.39 -1.69
N ILE A 21 -20.33 3.20 -0.66
CA ILE A 21 -19.12 4.02 -0.51
C ILE A 21 -18.20 3.42 0.55
N ALA A 22 -16.93 3.24 0.19
CA ALA A 22 -15.85 3.06 1.12
C ALA A 22 -14.97 4.32 1.16
N LEU A 23 -14.37 4.62 2.32
CA LEU A 23 -13.43 5.72 2.47
C LEU A 23 -12.08 5.21 2.97
N ALA A 24 -11.01 5.62 2.28
CA ALA A 24 -9.63 5.47 2.69
C ALA A 24 -9.06 6.85 3.08
N VAL A 25 -8.86 7.05 4.37
CA VAL A 25 -8.38 8.31 4.94
C VAL A 25 -6.86 8.26 5.12
N LEU A 26 -6.17 9.16 4.43
CA LEU A 26 -4.72 9.36 4.51
C LEU A 26 -4.37 10.29 5.68
N GLY A 27 -3.21 10.02 6.30
CA GLY A 27 -2.74 10.76 7.47
C GLY A 27 -3.75 10.74 8.62
N ARG A 28 -3.78 11.80 9.41
CA ARG A 28 -4.77 12.01 10.50
C ARG A 28 -5.82 13.06 10.14
N ALA A 29 -6.42 12.94 8.96
CA ALA A 29 -7.49 13.84 8.56
C ALA A 29 -8.70 13.73 9.49
N ARG A 30 -9.20 14.88 9.96
CA ARG A 30 -10.42 14.97 10.77
C ARG A 30 -11.52 15.59 9.93
N PHE A 31 -12.50 14.77 9.59
CA PHE A 31 -13.74 15.21 8.96
C PHE A 31 -14.93 14.55 9.66
N HIS A 32 -16.09 15.19 9.56
CA HIS A 32 -17.35 14.61 10.02
C HIS A 32 -18.11 14.08 8.82
N LEU A 33 -18.43 12.79 8.84
CA LEU A 33 -19.32 12.17 7.86
C LEU A 33 -20.26 11.23 8.62
N PRO A 34 -21.58 11.44 8.55
CA PRO A 34 -22.55 10.55 9.17
C PRO A 34 -22.45 9.09 8.64
N PRO A 35 -22.66 8.07 9.50
CA PRO A 35 -22.48 6.66 9.14
C PRO A 35 -23.42 6.14 8.05
N GLU A 36 -24.55 6.82 7.79
CA GLU A 36 -25.48 6.48 6.71
C GLU A 36 -24.84 6.62 5.32
N HIS A 37 -23.83 7.48 5.17
CA HIS A 37 -23.21 7.80 3.88
C HIS A 37 -22.10 6.84 3.45
N TYR A 38 -21.63 5.95 4.32
CA TYR A 38 -20.54 5.03 3.99
C TYR A 38 -20.78 3.63 4.54
N CYS A 39 -20.22 2.63 3.87
CA CYS A 39 -20.20 1.25 4.33
C CYS A 39 -19.04 1.02 5.29
N ILE A 40 -17.86 1.51 4.94
CA ILE A 40 -16.64 1.40 5.73
C ILE A 40 -15.78 2.66 5.57
N LEU A 41 -15.27 3.17 6.67
CA LEU A 41 -14.37 4.32 6.72
C LEU A 41 -13.13 3.93 7.51
N GLY A 42 -11.99 3.84 6.85
CA GLY A 42 -10.73 3.39 7.43
C GLY A 42 -9.56 4.33 7.19
N SER A 43 -8.51 4.19 8.00
CA SER A 43 -7.24 4.87 7.77
C SER A 43 -6.32 4.03 6.89
N LEU A 44 -5.55 4.69 6.02
CA LEU A 44 -4.56 4.06 5.15
C LEU A 44 -3.19 4.71 5.38
N ARG A 45 -2.20 3.88 5.73
CA ARG A 45 -0.84 4.32 6.08
C ARG A 45 0.29 3.67 5.28
N SER A 46 0.13 2.44 4.82
CA SER A 46 1.17 1.74 4.05
C SER A 46 0.73 1.52 2.60
N ALA A 47 1.69 1.67 1.68
CA ALA A 47 1.50 1.53 0.24
C ALA A 47 1.45 0.06 -0.25
N ASN A 48 1.42 -0.89 0.69
CA ASN A 48 1.39 -2.33 0.44
C ASN A 48 0.25 -2.98 1.26
N LEU A 49 0.52 -3.45 2.48
CA LEU A 49 -0.42 -4.17 3.33
C LEU A 49 -1.76 -3.45 3.55
N GLY A 50 -1.72 -2.13 3.75
CA GLY A 50 -2.93 -1.33 3.89
C GLY A 50 -3.83 -1.45 2.64
N ILE A 51 -3.22 -1.39 1.46
CA ILE A 51 -3.89 -1.56 0.17
C ILE A 51 -4.40 -2.99 0.01
N GLU A 52 -3.62 -4.01 0.40
CA GLU A 52 -4.07 -5.41 0.33
C GLU A 52 -5.32 -5.65 1.19
N LYS A 53 -5.33 -5.09 2.40
CA LYS A 53 -6.50 -5.14 3.30
C LYS A 53 -7.71 -4.42 2.73
N ILE A 54 -7.51 -3.25 2.10
CA ILE A 54 -8.58 -2.53 1.41
C ILE A 54 -9.16 -3.39 0.30
N ILE A 55 -8.33 -3.93 -0.60
CA ILE A 55 -8.78 -4.77 -1.72
C ILE A 55 -9.59 -5.95 -1.20
N ALA A 56 -9.04 -6.72 -0.27
CA ALA A 56 -9.68 -7.93 0.25
C ALA A 56 -11.03 -7.63 0.92
N ASN A 57 -11.14 -6.53 1.68
CA ASN A 57 -12.41 -6.11 2.27
C ASN A 57 -13.38 -5.55 1.21
N VAL A 58 -12.93 -4.87 0.16
CA VAL A 58 -13.80 -4.32 -0.89
C VAL A 58 -14.35 -5.42 -1.78
N VAL A 59 -13.51 -6.30 -2.33
CA VAL A 59 -13.95 -7.35 -3.28
C VAL A 59 -14.82 -8.42 -2.64
N SER A 60 -14.77 -8.54 -1.30
CA SER A 60 -15.65 -9.41 -0.52
C SER A 60 -17.01 -8.79 -0.17
N ASN A 61 -17.25 -7.52 -0.53
CA ASN A 61 -18.54 -6.86 -0.41
C ASN A 61 -18.95 -6.19 -1.74
N PRO A 62 -19.71 -6.90 -2.59
CA PRO A 62 -20.18 -6.38 -3.88
C PRO A 62 -21.01 -5.09 -3.80
N ARG A 63 -21.54 -4.74 -2.62
CA ARG A 63 -22.27 -3.50 -2.42
C ARG A 63 -21.37 -2.28 -2.61
N ILE A 64 -20.08 -2.38 -2.28
CA ILE A 64 -19.14 -1.27 -2.38
C ILE A 64 -18.78 -1.08 -3.86
N ARG A 65 -19.13 0.10 -4.39
CA ARG A 65 -18.95 0.53 -5.79
C ARG A 65 -18.08 1.79 -5.94
N PHE A 66 -17.84 2.51 -4.85
CA PHE A 66 -16.99 3.69 -4.84
C PHE A 66 -15.97 3.60 -3.70
N LEU A 67 -14.73 4.01 -3.97
CA LEU A 67 -13.70 4.18 -2.96
C LEU A 67 -13.20 5.62 -3.03
N ILE A 68 -13.56 6.43 -2.04
CA ILE A 68 -13.05 7.79 -1.90
C ILE A 68 -11.74 7.74 -1.12
N VAL A 69 -10.66 8.25 -1.72
CA VAL A 69 -9.36 8.41 -1.08
C VAL A 69 -9.20 9.88 -0.74
N CYS A 70 -9.12 10.21 0.55
CA CYS A 70 -9.09 11.59 1.02
C CYS A 70 -8.12 11.77 2.19
N GLY A 71 -7.92 13.02 2.62
CA GLY A 71 -6.94 13.35 3.65
C GLY A 71 -5.65 13.87 3.05
N ARG A 72 -4.55 13.86 3.82
CA ARG A 72 -3.25 14.40 3.40
C ARG A 72 -2.29 13.25 3.13
N GLU A 73 -1.62 13.30 1.99
CA GLU A 73 -0.59 12.32 1.62
C GLU A 73 0.60 12.42 2.59
N GLU A 74 1.14 11.28 3.02
CA GLU A 74 2.25 11.25 3.97
C GLU A 74 3.18 10.05 3.73
N GLY A 75 4.43 10.18 4.19
CA GLY A 75 5.38 9.07 4.30
C GLY A 75 5.52 8.23 3.03
N HIS A 76 5.13 6.96 3.11
CA HIS A 76 5.26 5.94 2.05
C HIS A 76 4.40 6.18 0.81
N LEU A 77 3.69 7.30 0.71
CA LEU A 77 2.80 7.67 -0.40
C LEU A 77 1.69 6.63 -0.66
N PRO A 78 0.94 6.18 0.36
CA PRO A 78 -0.09 5.17 0.18
C PRO A 78 -1.26 5.64 -0.69
N GLY A 79 -1.57 6.94 -0.73
CA GLY A 79 -2.59 7.49 -1.63
C GLY A 79 -2.20 7.33 -3.10
N ASP A 80 -1.01 7.81 -3.43
CA ASP A 80 -0.37 7.67 -4.74
C ASP A 80 -0.36 6.22 -5.22
N ALA A 81 0.03 5.29 -4.36
CA ALA A 81 0.03 3.86 -4.67
C ALA A 81 -1.37 3.31 -4.95
N LEU A 82 -2.36 3.64 -4.11
CA LEU A 82 -3.74 3.16 -4.29
C LEU A 82 -4.39 3.72 -5.57
N ILE A 83 -4.14 4.99 -5.88
CA ILE A 83 -4.64 5.65 -7.10
C ILE A 83 -3.96 5.06 -8.35
N ALA A 84 -2.63 4.86 -8.31
CA ALA A 84 -1.88 4.25 -9.40
C ALA A 84 -2.34 2.80 -9.65
N LEU A 85 -2.56 2.03 -8.59
CA LEU A 85 -3.12 0.68 -8.68
C LEU A 85 -4.49 0.66 -9.36
N ALA A 86 -5.38 1.59 -8.99
CA ALA A 86 -6.70 1.67 -9.61
C ALA A 86 -6.61 1.92 -11.12
N ARG A 87 -5.75 2.87 -11.52
CA ARG A 87 -5.54 3.26 -12.93
C ARG A 87 -4.82 2.18 -13.73
N ASN A 88 -3.70 1.68 -13.22
CA ASN A 88 -2.73 0.92 -14.01
C ASN A 88 -2.65 -0.56 -13.64
N GLY A 89 -3.19 -0.96 -12.48
CA GLY A 89 -3.05 -2.32 -11.96
C GLY A 89 -1.64 -2.64 -11.47
N VAL A 90 -1.27 -3.91 -11.58
CA VAL A 90 0.02 -4.44 -11.17
C VAL A 90 0.73 -5.11 -12.35
N ASP A 91 2.06 -5.19 -12.30
CA ASP A 91 2.84 -5.96 -13.24
C ASP A 91 2.87 -7.47 -12.89
N LYS A 92 3.66 -8.24 -13.65
CA LYS A 92 3.81 -9.69 -13.46
C LYS A 92 4.37 -10.09 -12.08
N ASP A 93 5.04 -9.16 -11.40
CA ASP A 93 5.70 -9.38 -10.11
C ASP A 93 4.85 -8.77 -8.97
N MET A 94 3.57 -8.46 -9.23
CA MET A 94 2.63 -7.82 -8.31
C MET A 94 3.07 -6.43 -7.82
N ARG A 95 3.93 -5.74 -8.60
CA ARG A 95 4.29 -4.34 -8.34
C ARG A 95 3.23 -3.41 -8.89
N ILE A 96 2.80 -2.42 -8.11
CA ILE A 96 1.88 -1.37 -8.58
C ILE A 96 2.57 -0.53 -9.66
N ILE A 97 1.91 -0.40 -10.80
CA ILE A 97 2.46 0.30 -11.97
C ILE A 97 2.24 1.81 -11.84
N GLY A 98 3.32 2.60 -11.99
CA GLY A 98 3.25 4.06 -12.10
C GLY A 98 3.14 4.81 -10.76
N THR A 99 3.39 4.16 -9.63
CA THR A 99 3.46 4.83 -8.32
C THR A 99 4.88 5.28 -7.97
N ARG A 100 4.96 6.38 -7.21
CA ARG A 100 6.17 6.92 -6.57
C ARG A 100 6.44 6.32 -5.19
N ALA A 101 5.51 5.53 -4.65
CA ALA A 101 5.65 4.88 -3.36
C ALA A 101 6.85 3.93 -3.32
N GLN A 102 7.47 3.84 -2.14
CA GLN A 102 8.55 2.88 -1.89
C GLN A 102 7.98 1.49 -1.62
N LEU A 103 8.63 0.45 -2.15
CA LEU A 103 8.22 -0.96 -2.02
C LEU A 103 6.74 -1.24 -2.35
N PRO A 104 6.21 -0.79 -3.51
CA PRO A 104 4.78 -0.86 -3.83
C PRO A 104 4.37 -2.22 -4.40
N PHE A 105 4.52 -3.27 -3.60
CA PHE A 105 4.27 -4.66 -4.00
C PHE A 105 3.11 -5.25 -3.19
N LEU A 106 2.25 -6.00 -3.87
CA LEU A 106 1.07 -6.65 -3.28
C LEU A 106 1.28 -8.18 -3.25
N SER A 107 2.21 -8.61 -2.42
CA SER A 107 2.73 -9.98 -2.35
C SER A 107 1.70 -11.03 -1.93
N ASP A 108 0.65 -10.62 -1.20
CA ASP A 108 -0.34 -11.53 -0.62
C ASP A 108 -1.67 -11.54 -1.40
N LEU A 109 -1.73 -10.82 -2.53
CA LEU A 109 -2.89 -10.80 -3.42
C LEU A 109 -2.66 -11.58 -4.71
N THR A 110 -3.77 -12.00 -5.32
CA THR A 110 -3.76 -12.55 -6.68
C THR A 110 -4.02 -11.44 -7.71
N PRO A 111 -3.54 -11.59 -8.96
CA PRO A 111 -3.90 -10.70 -10.06
C PRO A 111 -5.43 -10.61 -10.28
N GLU A 112 -6.16 -11.71 -10.04
CA GLU A 112 -7.63 -11.75 -10.08
C GLU A 112 -8.26 -10.80 -9.07
N ALA A 113 -7.76 -10.77 -7.82
CA ALA A 113 -8.27 -9.87 -6.80
C ALA A 113 -8.05 -8.40 -7.16
N VAL A 114 -6.89 -8.08 -7.76
CA VAL A 114 -6.59 -6.73 -8.26
C VAL A 114 -7.50 -6.35 -9.42
N ALA A 115 -7.67 -7.24 -10.41
CA ALA A 115 -8.57 -7.00 -11.54
C ALA A 115 -10.01 -6.79 -11.08
N ARG A 116 -10.49 -7.68 -10.19
CA ARG A 116 -11.81 -7.58 -9.58
C ARG A 116 -12.01 -6.26 -8.84
N PHE A 117 -11.03 -5.81 -8.07
CA PHE A 117 -11.09 -4.52 -7.39
C PHE A 117 -11.28 -3.37 -8.39
N ARG A 118 -10.43 -3.32 -9.43
CA ARG A 118 -10.46 -2.27 -10.47
C ARG A 118 -11.75 -2.24 -11.27
N GLU A 119 -12.38 -3.38 -11.50
CA GLU A 119 -13.68 -3.47 -12.16
C GLU A 119 -14.84 -3.12 -11.22
N GLN A 120 -14.71 -3.44 -9.93
CA GLN A 120 -15.79 -3.32 -8.97
C GLN A 120 -16.02 -1.88 -8.51
N VAL A 121 -14.95 -1.13 -8.26
CA VAL A 121 -15.01 0.22 -7.68
C VAL A 121 -14.45 1.30 -8.57
N GLU A 122 -15.14 2.44 -8.61
CA GLU A 122 -14.57 3.71 -9.05
C GLU A 122 -13.76 4.32 -7.89
N VAL A 123 -12.49 4.62 -8.13
CA VAL A 123 -11.63 5.30 -7.15
C VAL A 123 -11.68 6.81 -7.36
N ILE A 124 -12.07 7.54 -6.32
CA ILE A 124 -12.23 9.00 -6.33
C ILE A 124 -11.08 9.61 -5.54
N ASP A 125 -10.27 10.39 -6.24
CA ASP A 125 -9.06 11.02 -5.73
C ASP A 125 -9.37 12.41 -5.16
N LEU A 126 -9.44 12.50 -3.83
CA LEU A 126 -9.53 13.74 -3.04
C LEU A 126 -8.29 13.93 -2.15
N VAL A 127 -7.15 13.41 -2.60
CA VAL A 127 -5.90 13.46 -1.84
C VAL A 127 -5.33 14.86 -1.82
N ASN A 128 -5.01 15.35 -0.63
CA ASN A 128 -4.29 16.60 -0.46
C ASN A 128 -2.79 16.34 -0.53
N PRO A 129 -2.04 17.06 -1.37
CA PRO A 129 -0.59 16.98 -1.36
C PRO A 129 -0.06 17.46 -0.01
N LYS A 130 1.03 16.87 0.47
CA LYS A 130 1.77 17.43 1.59
C LYS A 130 2.51 18.68 1.11
N GLU A 131 2.14 19.84 1.61
CA GLU A 131 3.03 21.00 1.60
C GLU A 131 4.22 20.64 2.51
N SER A 132 5.40 20.51 1.91
CA SER A 132 6.62 20.11 2.60
C SER A 132 7.67 21.18 2.38
N ASP A 133 8.17 21.74 3.48
CA ASP A 133 9.40 22.54 3.54
C ASP A 133 10.68 21.67 3.60
N GLY A 134 10.52 20.34 3.57
CA GLY A 134 11.61 19.36 3.67
C GLY A 134 11.80 18.78 5.08
N ALA A 135 11.05 19.24 6.08
CA ALA A 135 11.12 18.69 7.43
C ALA A 135 10.37 17.34 7.54
N ILE A 136 11.04 16.33 8.11
CA ILE A 136 10.40 15.09 8.55
C ILE A 136 9.59 15.43 9.82
N ASP A 137 8.28 15.57 9.65
CA ASP A 137 7.36 15.75 10.77
C ASP A 137 7.11 14.42 11.48
N TRP A 138 7.86 14.16 12.55
CA TRP A 138 7.73 12.97 13.39
C TRP A 138 6.40 12.93 14.16
N GLN A 139 5.65 14.03 14.23
CA GLN A 139 4.48 14.12 15.09
C GLN A 139 3.17 13.66 14.42
N ASP A 140 3.13 13.52 13.07
CA ASP A 140 1.92 13.18 12.29
C ASP A 140 0.69 13.94 12.86
N PRO A 141 0.71 15.29 12.79
CA PRO A 141 -0.30 16.10 13.43
C PRO A 141 -1.65 15.91 12.74
N PRO A 142 -2.77 16.02 13.49
CA PRO A 142 -4.10 16.03 12.89
C PRO A 142 -4.18 17.02 11.72
N PHE A 143 -4.73 16.56 10.60
CA PHE A 143 -4.96 17.38 9.44
C PHE A 143 -6.42 17.86 9.47
N ASP A 144 -6.62 19.17 9.59
CA ASP A 144 -7.92 19.78 9.37
C ASP A 144 -8.03 20.13 7.87
N PRO A 145 -8.91 19.45 7.11
CA PRO A 145 -9.04 19.71 5.69
C PRO A 145 -9.67 21.09 5.40
N GLY A 146 -10.30 21.73 6.39
CA GLY A 146 -11.01 22.99 6.24
C GLY A 146 -12.36 22.83 5.52
N LEU A 147 -13.17 23.89 5.55
CA LEU A 147 -14.55 23.86 5.06
C LEU A 147 -14.68 23.57 3.55
N SER A 148 -13.73 24.04 2.74
CA SER A 148 -13.76 23.83 1.29
C SER A 148 -13.64 22.34 0.94
N ARG A 149 -12.67 21.66 1.55
CA ARG A 149 -12.43 20.22 1.33
C ARG A 149 -13.51 19.35 1.96
N GLN A 150 -14.06 19.78 3.11
CA GLN A 150 -15.24 19.13 3.69
C GLN A 150 -16.42 19.14 2.72
N ARG A 151 -16.71 20.29 2.09
CA ARG A 151 -17.77 20.39 1.07
C ARG A 151 -17.47 19.54 -0.16
N GLU A 152 -16.23 19.55 -0.63
CA GLU A 152 -15.80 18.72 -1.75
C GLU A 152 -16.03 17.22 -1.47
N LEU A 153 -15.72 16.76 -0.25
CA LEU A 153 -16.02 15.39 0.20
C LEU A 153 -17.53 15.11 0.19
N GLU A 154 -18.35 15.99 0.78
CA GLU A 154 -19.80 15.86 0.83
C GLU A 154 -20.44 15.83 -0.57
N GLU A 155 -19.97 16.68 -1.49
CA GLU A 155 -20.42 16.71 -2.88
C GLU A 155 -20.09 15.40 -3.63
N ASN A 156 -18.90 14.86 -3.42
CA ASN A 156 -18.49 13.58 -4.01
C ASN A 156 -19.28 12.40 -3.42
N VAL A 157 -19.53 12.40 -2.10
CA VAL A 157 -20.42 11.41 -1.46
C VAL A 157 -21.81 11.46 -2.08
N ALA A 158 -22.41 12.65 -2.17
CA ALA A 158 -23.74 12.82 -2.76
C ALA A 158 -23.76 12.42 -4.25
N ARG A 159 -22.66 12.65 -5.00
CA ARG A 159 -22.52 12.17 -6.38
C ARG A 159 -22.55 10.64 -6.45
N CYS A 160 -21.80 9.97 -5.59
CA CYS A 160 -21.73 8.51 -5.53
C CYS A 160 -23.09 7.89 -5.21
N GLU A 161 -23.80 8.43 -4.22
CA GLU A 161 -25.13 7.94 -3.84
C GLU A 161 -26.14 8.08 -4.99
N ARG A 162 -26.13 9.21 -5.72
CA ARG A 162 -27.00 9.42 -6.89
C ARG A 162 -26.65 8.52 -8.07
N SER A 163 -25.38 8.14 -8.20
CA SER A 163 -24.86 7.38 -9.34
C SER A 163 -24.70 5.90 -9.04
N ASP A 164 -25.31 5.41 -7.96
CA ASP A 164 -25.16 4.03 -7.49
C ASP A 164 -25.66 3.01 -8.52
N PRO A 165 -24.76 2.21 -9.14
CA PRO A 165 -25.14 1.20 -10.12
C PRO A 165 -25.73 -0.07 -9.49
N GLY A 166 -25.88 -0.11 -8.16
CA GLY A 166 -26.23 -1.31 -7.40
C GLY A 166 -25.04 -2.24 -7.17
N PRO A 167 -25.24 -3.42 -6.57
CA PRO A 167 -24.15 -4.35 -6.27
C PRO A 167 -23.43 -4.82 -7.53
N TYR A 168 -22.12 -5.07 -7.42
CA TYR A 168 -21.36 -5.68 -8.51
C TYR A 168 -21.92 -7.08 -8.84
N GLY A 169 -22.06 -7.39 -10.13
CA GLY A 169 -22.79 -8.58 -10.60
C GLY A 169 -22.17 -9.93 -10.22
N GLY A 170 -20.87 -9.97 -9.92
CA GLY A 170 -20.18 -11.17 -9.46
C GLY A 170 -20.36 -11.47 -7.96
N ARG A 171 -20.25 -12.75 -7.59
CA ARG A 171 -20.26 -13.17 -6.18
C ARG A 171 -19.13 -12.48 -5.37
N PRO A 172 -19.28 -12.32 -4.05
CA PRO A 172 -18.21 -11.87 -3.17
C PRO A 172 -16.93 -12.68 -3.40
N LEU A 173 -15.82 -12.01 -3.73
CA LEU A 173 -14.51 -12.67 -3.87
C LEU A 173 -13.86 -12.73 -2.49
N ARG A 174 -13.49 -13.94 -2.04
CA ARG A 174 -12.76 -14.13 -0.78
C ARG A 174 -11.26 -14.19 -1.06
N VAL A 175 -10.55 -13.20 -0.56
CA VAL A 175 -9.09 -13.21 -0.51
C VAL A 175 -8.67 -13.85 0.81
N VAL A 176 -7.79 -14.86 0.75
CA VAL A 176 -7.19 -15.47 1.93
C VAL A 176 -5.81 -14.87 2.11
N LEU A 177 -5.68 -13.93 3.05
CA LEU A 177 -4.38 -13.44 3.47
C LEU A 177 -3.77 -14.33 4.57
N PRO A 178 -2.44 -14.38 4.71
CA PRO A 178 -1.75 -15.08 5.78
C PRO A 178 -2.31 -14.80 7.18
N GLU A 179 -2.28 -15.81 8.05
CA GLU A 179 -2.84 -15.76 9.40
C GLU A 179 -2.38 -14.56 10.28
N PRO A 180 -1.11 -14.10 10.21
CA PRO A 180 -0.66 -12.90 10.94
C PRO A 180 -1.44 -11.62 10.58
N LEU A 181 -1.98 -11.56 9.36
CA LEU A 181 -2.77 -10.42 8.87
C LEU A 181 -4.21 -10.43 9.36
N MET A 182 -4.69 -11.60 9.83
CA MET A 182 -6.05 -11.80 10.34
C MET A 182 -6.20 -11.46 11.82
N ARG A 183 -5.11 -11.18 12.55
CA ARG A 183 -5.15 -10.86 13.99
C ARG A 183 -4.69 -9.41 14.28
N PRO A 184 -5.48 -8.61 15.02
CA PRO A 184 -5.12 -7.21 15.31
C PRO A 184 -3.81 -7.00 16.09
N LYS A 185 -3.34 -8.01 16.84
CA LYS A 185 -2.21 -7.89 17.78
C LYS A 185 -0.83 -8.21 17.18
N ASP A 186 -0.77 -8.72 15.96
CA ASP A 186 0.46 -9.31 15.40
C ASP A 186 1.07 -8.47 14.25
N MET A 187 0.77 -7.16 14.21
CA MET A 187 1.20 -6.28 13.12
C MET A 187 2.72 -6.26 12.90
N GLY A 188 3.53 -6.43 13.96
CA GLY A 188 4.99 -6.58 13.82
C GLY A 188 5.41 -7.87 13.13
N MET A 189 4.73 -8.99 13.42
CA MET A 189 5.01 -10.29 12.79
C MET A 189 4.52 -10.33 11.34
N ALA A 190 3.38 -9.70 11.07
CA ALA A 190 2.86 -9.43 9.73
C ALA A 190 3.82 -8.61 8.87
N LEU A 191 4.39 -7.53 9.42
CA LEU A 191 5.38 -6.72 8.73
C LEU A 191 6.66 -7.50 8.45
N LYS A 192 7.14 -8.31 9.40
CA LYS A 192 8.31 -9.19 9.20
C LYS A 192 8.07 -10.19 8.07
N ASP A 193 6.94 -10.88 8.08
CA ASP A 193 6.57 -11.86 7.06
C ASP A 193 6.38 -11.22 5.67
N GLN A 194 5.85 -10.00 5.62
CA GLN A 194 5.84 -9.21 4.38
C GLN A 194 7.25 -8.83 3.91
N VAL A 195 8.14 -8.41 4.81
CA VAL A 195 9.54 -8.14 4.47
C VAL A 195 10.18 -9.40 3.89
N ASP A 196 10.01 -10.56 4.53
CA ASP A 196 10.58 -11.83 4.05
C ASP A 196 10.04 -12.20 2.64
N ARG A 197 8.75 -11.95 2.36
CA ARG A 197 8.17 -12.17 1.02
C ARG A 197 8.65 -11.17 0.00
N LEU A 198 8.75 -9.90 0.36
CA LEU A 198 9.28 -8.85 -0.50
C LEU A 198 10.73 -9.13 -0.85
N SER A 199 11.55 -9.49 0.15
CA SER A 199 12.92 -9.94 -0.04
C SER A 199 12.98 -11.13 -0.99
N ASN A 200 12.12 -12.14 -0.82
CA ASN A 200 12.07 -13.28 -1.74
C ASN A 200 11.63 -12.91 -3.16
N LEU A 201 10.68 -11.99 -3.33
CA LEU A 201 10.28 -11.46 -4.63
C LEU A 201 11.44 -10.70 -5.29
N MET A 202 12.12 -9.85 -4.53
CA MET A 202 13.29 -9.10 -4.99
C MET A 202 14.44 -10.03 -5.39
N LEU A 203 14.71 -11.07 -4.60
CA LEU A 203 15.72 -12.09 -4.91
C LEU A 203 15.38 -12.95 -6.15
N ARG A 204 14.10 -13.02 -6.53
CA ARG A 204 13.64 -13.77 -7.72
C ARG A 204 13.52 -12.90 -8.98
N MET A 205 13.62 -11.58 -8.86
CA MET A 205 13.62 -10.70 -10.02
C MET A 205 14.91 -10.88 -10.81
N PRO A 206 14.84 -10.99 -12.16
CA PRO A 206 16.03 -10.98 -12.98
C PRO A 206 16.87 -9.75 -12.63
N SER A 207 18.14 -9.99 -12.29
CA SER A 207 19.14 -9.03 -11.81
C SER A 207 19.31 -7.80 -12.69
N GLU A 208 18.76 -7.79 -13.90
CA GLU A 208 18.80 -6.67 -14.84
C GLU A 208 17.82 -5.52 -14.54
N LYS A 209 16.82 -5.71 -13.64
CA LYS A 209 15.88 -4.63 -13.24
C LYS A 209 16.09 -4.08 -11.83
N LEU A 210 16.91 -4.75 -11.02
CA LEU A 210 17.52 -4.17 -9.83
C LEU A 210 18.84 -3.57 -10.30
N SER A 211 18.89 -2.27 -10.57
CA SER A 211 20.16 -1.62 -10.89
C SER A 211 21.10 -1.71 -9.68
N THR A 212 21.88 -2.79 -9.58
CA THR A 212 22.95 -3.02 -8.60
C THR A 212 24.24 -2.32 -9.06
N ARG A 213 24.15 -1.01 -9.33
CA ARG A 213 25.31 -0.16 -9.62
C ARG A 213 25.77 0.61 -8.38
N ALA A 214 25.58 0.04 -7.20
CA ALA A 214 26.11 0.62 -5.98
C ALA A 214 27.48 -0.02 -5.73
N GLU A 215 28.52 0.81 -5.72
CA GLU A 215 29.86 0.40 -5.30
C GLU A 215 29.84 0.06 -3.81
N ASP A 216 30.64 -0.93 -3.41
CA ASP A 216 30.75 -1.27 -1.99
C ASP A 216 31.41 -0.12 -1.23
N ILE A 217 30.89 0.17 -0.04
CA ILE A 217 31.42 1.24 0.80
C ILE A 217 32.53 0.63 1.65
N LEU A 218 33.77 1.07 1.43
CA LEU A 218 34.91 0.69 2.27
C LEU A 218 34.77 1.34 3.65
N VAL A 219 34.63 0.51 4.70
CA VAL A 219 34.54 0.97 6.10
C VAL A 219 35.92 1.00 6.75
N SER A 220 36.74 -0.01 6.49
CA SER A 220 38.11 -0.06 7.00
C SER A 220 39.01 -0.84 6.06
N SER A 221 40.08 -0.20 5.57
CA SER A 221 41.15 -0.87 4.84
C SER A 221 42.04 -1.70 5.76
N GLU A 222 42.20 -1.32 7.02
CA GLU A 222 43.03 -2.06 7.99
C GLU A 222 42.39 -3.40 8.35
N PHE A 223 41.09 -3.40 8.63
CA PHE A 223 40.35 -4.60 8.99
C PHE A 223 39.67 -5.27 7.80
N GLN A 224 39.82 -4.73 6.58
CA GLN A 224 39.23 -5.24 5.34
C GLN A 224 37.69 -5.38 5.43
N ILE A 225 37.02 -4.34 5.95
CA ILE A 225 35.57 -4.31 6.16
C ILE A 225 34.93 -3.42 5.09
N LEU A 226 33.86 -3.94 4.48
CA LEU A 226 33.04 -3.23 3.51
C LEU A 226 31.55 -3.43 3.79
N ILE A 227 30.74 -2.51 3.28
CA ILE A 227 29.27 -2.59 3.32
C ILE A 227 28.78 -2.79 1.90
N ASP A 228 27.98 -3.82 1.70
CA ASP A 228 27.12 -3.92 0.52
C ASP A 228 25.90 -3.01 0.76
N PRO A 229 25.78 -1.87 0.04
CA PRO A 229 24.66 -0.95 0.24
C PRO A 229 23.34 -1.48 -0.33
N VAL A 230 23.36 -2.53 -1.16
CA VAL A 230 22.16 -3.17 -1.71
C VAL A 230 21.51 -4.04 -0.64
N ASP A 231 22.32 -4.86 0.03
CA ASP A 231 21.82 -5.82 1.04
C ASP A 231 21.95 -5.29 2.48
N GLY A 232 22.62 -4.16 2.70
CA GLY A 232 22.90 -3.60 4.02
C GLY A 232 23.83 -4.46 4.86
N ILE A 233 24.57 -5.37 4.23
CA ILE A 233 25.43 -6.34 4.91
C ILE A 233 26.80 -5.72 5.15
N VAL A 234 27.23 -5.75 6.42
CA VAL A 234 28.62 -5.49 6.79
C VAL A 234 29.40 -6.79 6.65
N MET A 235 30.45 -6.80 5.84
CA MET A 235 31.25 -7.99 5.60
C MET A 235 32.74 -7.68 5.74
N GLN A 236 33.42 -8.58 6.43
CA GLN A 236 34.88 -8.60 6.49
C GLN A 236 35.39 -9.56 5.43
N VAL A 237 36.27 -9.08 4.55
CA VAL A 237 36.87 -9.89 3.49
C VAL A 237 38.33 -10.19 3.79
N PRO A 238 38.85 -11.35 3.38
CA PRO A 238 40.27 -11.67 3.59
C PRO A 238 41.20 -10.80 2.74
N SER A 239 40.71 -10.22 1.64
CA SER A 239 41.44 -9.28 0.80
C SER A 239 40.48 -8.45 -0.06
N LEU A 240 40.55 -7.13 0.04
CA LEU A 240 39.77 -6.19 -0.78
C LEU A 240 40.08 -6.33 -2.27
N ALA A 241 41.34 -6.56 -2.63
CA ALA A 241 41.77 -6.71 -4.03
C ALA A 241 41.23 -8.00 -4.67
N PHE A 242 41.21 -9.10 -3.90
CA PHE A 242 40.62 -10.36 -4.37
C PHE A 242 39.10 -10.26 -4.49
N TYR A 243 38.45 -9.65 -3.49
CA TYR A 243 37.01 -9.43 -3.48
C TYR A 243 36.55 -8.58 -4.68
N ALA A 244 37.25 -7.48 -4.98
CA ALA A 244 36.93 -6.64 -6.15
C ALA A 244 37.01 -7.41 -7.48
N LYS A 245 38.04 -8.25 -7.67
CA LYS A 245 38.17 -9.09 -8.87
C LYS A 245 37.05 -10.13 -8.99
N MET A 246 36.68 -10.75 -7.87
CA MET A 246 35.61 -11.74 -7.84
C MET A 246 34.25 -11.11 -8.12
N LYS A 247 34.00 -9.91 -7.56
CA LYS A 247 32.77 -9.16 -7.80
C LYS A 247 32.65 -8.78 -9.27
N ALA A 248 33.71 -8.22 -9.86
CA ALA A 248 33.76 -7.90 -11.29
C ALA A 248 33.45 -9.12 -12.19
N TYR A 249 34.06 -10.27 -11.88
CA TYR A 249 33.78 -11.53 -12.58
C TYR A 249 32.31 -11.99 -12.47
N LEU A 250 31.71 -11.89 -11.28
CA LEU A 250 30.33 -12.33 -11.03
C LEU A 250 29.27 -11.36 -11.56
N THR A 251 29.57 -10.06 -11.63
CA THR A 251 28.64 -9.02 -12.11
C THR A 251 28.83 -8.66 -13.58
N GLY A 252 29.82 -9.24 -14.25
CA GLY A 252 30.13 -8.98 -15.66
C GLY A 252 30.72 -7.59 -15.90
N GLN A 253 31.42 -7.04 -14.90
CA GLN A 253 32.13 -5.75 -14.95
C GLN A 253 33.64 -5.93 -15.16
#